data_AF-A0AAW8CVB2-F1
#
_entry.id   AF-A0AAW8CVB2-F1
#
_cell.length_a   1.000
_cell.length_b   1.000
_cell.length_c   1.000
_cell.angle_alpha   90.00
_cell.angle_beta   90.00
_cell.angle_gamma   90.00
#
_symmetry.space_group_name_H-M   'P 1'
#
loop_
_entity.id
_entity.type
_entity.pdbx_description
1 polymer ?
#
loop_
_entity_poly.entity_id
_entity_poly.type
_entity_poly.pdbx_seq_one_letter_code
_entity_poly.pdbx_strand_id
1 'polypeptide(L)'
;MNASKLLSAVAVALMAVAGVAHAETYEGVHQVNSTVSRADVAGQAVIAARSANPYATGANAGPAQVFVSSTSRAAVRAEAAVAARSENPYAEGATSRVAPVLASGVDRATVRAAARAAARGDALPL
;
A
#
# COMPACT_ATOMS: atom_id res chain seq x y z
N MET A 1 69.04 -62.59 22.78
CA MET A 1 67.91 -61.67 23.09
C MET A 1 67.36 -62.02 24.46
N ASN A 2 67.16 -61.04 25.33
CA ASN A 2 66.69 -61.19 26.70
C ASN A 2 65.16 -61.05 26.78
N ALA A 3 64.52 -61.82 27.66
CA ALA A 3 63.06 -61.96 27.77
C ALA A 3 62.30 -60.63 27.84
N SER A 4 62.88 -59.62 28.50
CA SER A 4 62.30 -58.27 28.61
C SER A 4 62.13 -57.56 27.27
N LYS A 5 63.03 -57.78 26.29
CA LYS A 5 62.92 -57.19 24.95
C LYS A 5 61.83 -57.86 24.11
N LEU A 6 61.63 -59.16 24.30
CA LEU A 6 60.51 -59.88 23.67
C LEU A 6 59.19 -59.43 24.29
N LEU A 7 59.12 -59.28 25.60
CA LEU A 7 57.91 -58.83 26.28
C LEU A 7 57.53 -57.40 25.88
N SER A 8 58.50 -56.49 25.74
CA SER A 8 58.19 -55.12 25.31
C SER A 8 57.78 -55.06 23.84
N ALA A 9 58.40 -55.86 22.96
CA ALA A 9 58.00 -55.94 21.56
C ALA A 9 56.58 -56.50 21.41
N VAL A 10 56.22 -57.52 22.20
CA VAL A 10 54.87 -58.08 22.23
C VAL A 10 53.87 -57.07 22.79
N ALA A 11 54.21 -56.35 23.87
CA ALA A 11 53.34 -55.33 24.45
C ALA A 11 53.06 -54.19 23.45
N VAL A 12 54.09 -53.71 22.74
CA VAL A 12 53.94 -52.69 21.70
C VAL A 12 53.13 -53.21 20.51
N ALA A 13 53.35 -54.47 20.09
CA ALA A 13 52.57 -55.09 19.02
C ALA A 13 51.09 -55.25 19.39
N LEU A 14 50.78 -55.66 20.62
CA LEU A 14 49.39 -55.78 21.11
C LEU A 14 48.71 -54.41 21.25
N MET A 15 49.43 -53.39 21.72
CA MET A 15 48.90 -52.02 21.83
C MET A 15 48.63 -51.42 20.45
N ALA A 16 49.47 -51.72 19.46
CA ALA A 16 49.27 -51.31 18.08
C ALA A 16 48.03 -51.96 17.46
N VAL A 17 47.78 -53.25 17.72
CA VAL A 17 46.56 -53.95 17.23
C VAL A 17 45.28 -53.40 17.87
N ALA A 18 45.33 -52.95 19.12
CA ALA A 18 44.19 -52.34 19.80
C ALA A 18 43.81 -50.94 19.26
N GLY A 19 44.70 -50.27 18.51
CA GLY A 19 44.50 -48.90 18.03
C GLY A 19 43.97 -48.74 16.58
N VAL A 20 43.87 -49.82 15.79
CA VAL A 20 43.59 -49.72 14.33
C VAL A 20 42.12 -49.95 13.95
N ALA A 21 41.23 -50.20 14.91
CA ALA A 21 39.83 -50.52 14.60
C ALA A 21 38.83 -49.46 15.11
N HIS A 22 39.09 -48.18 14.84
CA HIS A 22 38.00 -47.20 14.78
C HIS A 22 37.53 -47.10 13.33
N ALA A 23 36.85 -48.15 12.86
CA ALA A 23 36.02 -48.04 11.68
C ALA A 23 34.93 -47.00 11.98
N GLU A 24 34.75 -46.02 11.09
CA GLU A 24 33.59 -45.13 11.13
C GLU A 24 32.34 -46.00 11.28
N THR A 25 31.78 -46.00 12.48
CA THR A 25 30.66 -46.88 12.79
C THR A 25 29.47 -46.23 12.12
N TYR A 26 29.00 -46.83 11.02
CA TYR A 26 27.78 -46.39 10.39
C TYR A 26 26.62 -46.64 11.37
N GLU A 27 26.16 -45.58 12.03
CA GLU A 27 25.04 -45.56 12.98
C GLU A 27 23.68 -45.90 12.35
N GLY A 28 23.67 -46.31 11.07
CA GLY A 28 22.46 -46.49 10.30
C GLY A 28 21.82 -45.16 9.90
N VAL A 29 20.63 -45.26 9.31
CA VAL A 29 19.78 -44.09 9.09
C VAL A 29 19.12 -43.73 10.42
N HIS A 30 19.45 -42.57 10.98
CA HIS A 30 18.74 -42.04 12.13
C HIS A 30 17.27 -41.80 11.77
N GLN A 31 16.38 -42.51 12.47
CA GLN A 31 14.95 -42.35 12.31
C GLN A 31 14.53 -41.03 12.94
N VAL A 32 14.08 -40.10 12.10
CA VAL A 32 13.49 -38.85 12.57
C VAL A 32 12.04 -39.12 12.92
N ASN A 33 11.76 -39.26 14.22
CA ASN A 33 10.40 -39.33 14.72
C ASN A 33 9.82 -37.91 14.78
N SER A 34 8.93 -37.59 13.84
CA SER A 34 8.18 -36.33 13.88
C SER A 34 7.31 -36.29 15.12
N THR A 35 7.36 -35.19 15.86
CA THR A 35 6.50 -34.94 17.03
C THR A 35 5.06 -34.58 16.64
N VAL A 36 4.82 -34.28 15.36
CA VAL A 36 3.53 -33.82 14.82
C VAL A 36 3.12 -34.71 13.63
N SER A 37 1.82 -35.03 13.54
CA SER A 37 1.30 -35.85 12.44
C SER A 37 1.26 -35.07 11.13
N ARG A 38 1.29 -35.76 9.98
CA ARG A 38 1.16 -35.09 8.67
C ARG A 38 -0.19 -34.39 8.50
N ALA A 39 -1.23 -34.92 9.13
CA ALA A 39 -2.57 -34.32 9.08
C ALA A 39 -2.58 -32.97 9.80
N ASP A 40 -1.92 -32.89 10.97
CA ASP A 40 -1.80 -31.64 11.72
C ASP A 40 -0.98 -30.60 10.97
N VAL A 41 0.14 -31.00 10.35
CA VAL A 41 0.96 -30.11 9.50
C VAL A 41 0.15 -29.60 8.30
N ALA A 42 -0.65 -30.46 7.65
CA ALA A 42 -1.52 -30.05 6.56
C ALA A 42 -2.58 -29.04 7.03
N GLY A 43 -3.19 -29.27 8.20
CA GLY A 43 -4.11 -28.33 8.82
C GLY A 43 -3.46 -26.97 9.11
N GLN A 44 -2.27 -26.98 9.72
CA GLN A 44 -1.51 -25.76 10.00
C GLN A 44 -1.10 -25.02 8.72
N ALA A 45 -0.71 -25.74 7.67
CA ALA A 45 -0.35 -25.14 6.39
C ALA A 45 -1.53 -24.42 5.73
N VAL A 46 -2.74 -24.98 5.80
CA VAL A 46 -3.95 -24.33 5.28
C VAL A 46 -4.27 -23.06 6.07
N ILE A 47 -4.14 -23.10 7.39
CA ILE A 47 -4.33 -21.93 8.25
C ILE A 47 -3.31 -20.84 7.88
N ALA A 48 -2.02 -21.19 7.82
CA ALA A 48 -0.96 -20.26 7.47
C ALA A 48 -1.17 -19.65 6.07
N ALA A 49 -1.56 -20.45 5.08
CA ALA A 49 -1.82 -19.98 3.72
C ALA A 49 -3.01 -19.00 3.61
N ARG A 50 -3.99 -19.11 4.51
CA ARG A 50 -5.15 -18.20 4.58
C ARG A 50 -4.93 -17.01 5.53
N SER A 51 -3.87 -17.04 6.32
CA SER A 51 -3.56 -15.98 7.27
C SER A 51 -3.19 -14.70 6.55
N ALA A 52 -3.51 -13.55 7.15
CA ALA A 52 -3.04 -12.28 6.63
C ALA A 52 -1.51 -12.24 6.65
N ASN A 53 -0.89 -11.88 5.52
CA ASN A 53 0.55 -11.67 5.44
C ASN A 53 0.87 -10.21 5.78
N PRO A 54 1.47 -9.91 6.95
CA PRO A 54 1.77 -8.54 7.37
C PRO A 54 2.82 -7.85 6.50
N TYR A 55 3.55 -8.59 5.67
CA TYR A 55 4.58 -8.08 4.79
C TYR A 55 4.17 -8.08 3.31
N ALA A 56 2.91 -8.41 3.01
CA ALA A 56 2.44 -8.38 1.64
C ALA A 56 2.36 -6.94 1.12
N THR A 57 2.93 -6.70 -0.06
CA THR A 57 2.95 -5.39 -0.73
C THR A 57 2.33 -5.49 -2.12
N GLY A 58 1.96 -4.34 -2.69
CA GLY A 58 1.38 -4.26 -4.03
C GLY A 58 0.08 -5.06 -4.15
N ALA A 59 -0.04 -5.86 -5.21
CA ALA A 59 -1.23 -6.66 -5.50
C ALA A 59 -1.55 -7.72 -4.42
N ASN A 60 -0.55 -8.11 -3.62
CA ASN A 60 -0.72 -9.11 -2.57
C ASN A 60 -1.14 -8.50 -1.21
N ALA A 61 -1.12 -7.17 -1.06
CA ALA A 61 -1.41 -6.48 0.19
C ALA A 61 -2.89 -6.54 0.62
N GLY A 62 -3.74 -7.23 -0.15
CA GLY A 62 -5.18 -7.21 0.01
C GLY A 62 -5.81 -5.94 -0.56
N PRO A 63 -7.12 -5.72 -0.29
CA PRO A 63 -7.83 -4.57 -0.83
C PRO A 63 -7.22 -3.26 -0.32
N ALA A 64 -7.02 -2.30 -1.23
CA ALA A 64 -6.57 -0.97 -0.87
C ALA A 64 -7.55 -0.33 0.13
N GLN A 65 -7.01 0.31 1.16
CA GLN A 65 -7.80 1.13 2.08
C GLN A 65 -8.54 2.20 1.27
N VAL A 66 -9.86 2.24 1.39
CA VAL A 66 -10.66 3.27 0.74
C VAL A 66 -10.43 4.58 1.48
N PHE A 67 -9.75 5.53 0.84
CA PHE A 67 -9.67 6.89 1.35
C PHE A 67 -11.04 7.55 1.24
N VAL A 68 -11.79 7.55 2.35
CA VAL A 68 -13.02 8.33 2.48
C VAL A 68 -12.62 9.72 2.96
N SER A 69 -12.79 10.73 2.11
CA SER A 69 -12.63 12.13 2.54
C SER A 69 -13.62 12.42 3.67
N SER A 70 -13.17 13.10 4.72
CA SER A 70 -14.04 13.61 5.79
C SER A 70 -14.95 14.74 5.31
N THR A 71 -14.64 15.35 4.16
CA THR A 71 -15.39 16.47 3.60
C THR A 71 -16.40 15.99 2.56
N SER A 72 -17.64 16.45 2.69
CA SER A 72 -18.67 16.14 1.69
C SER A 72 -18.36 16.79 0.35
N ARG A 73 -18.77 16.14 -0.75
CA ARG A 73 -18.62 16.71 -2.10
C ARG A 73 -19.36 18.04 -2.25
N ALA A 74 -20.44 18.26 -1.50
CA ALA A 74 -21.18 19.52 -1.50
C ALA A 74 -20.34 20.65 -0.90
N ALA A 75 -19.65 20.39 0.21
CA ALA A 75 -18.77 21.37 0.84
C ALA A 75 -17.60 21.74 -0.08
N VAL A 76 -16.94 20.77 -0.73
CA VAL A 76 -15.87 21.03 -1.71
C VAL A 76 -16.36 21.90 -2.87
N ARG A 77 -17.57 21.63 -3.39
CA ARG A 77 -18.13 22.45 -4.48
C ARG A 77 -18.47 23.87 -4.04
N ALA A 78 -18.99 24.04 -2.83
CA ALA A 78 -19.27 25.35 -2.27
C ALA A 78 -17.99 26.18 -2.11
N GLU A 79 -16.95 25.58 -1.53
CA GLU A 79 -15.64 26.20 -1.37
C GLU A 79 -14.99 26.55 -2.72
N ALA A 80 -15.03 25.64 -3.69
CA ALA A 80 -14.53 25.91 -5.04
C ALA A 80 -15.24 27.09 -5.72
N ALA A 81 -16.55 27.23 -5.51
CA ALA A 81 -17.32 28.34 -6.07
C ALA A 81 -17.01 29.68 -5.39
N VAL A 82 -16.59 29.67 -4.13
CA VAL A 82 -16.06 30.86 -3.45
C VAL A 82 -14.68 31.19 -3.99
N ALA A 83 -13.77 30.22 -4.04
CA ALA A 83 -12.41 30.39 -4.54
C ALA A 83 -12.36 30.91 -5.98
N ALA A 84 -13.22 30.40 -6.87
CA ALA A 84 -13.33 30.88 -8.25
C ALA A 84 -13.81 32.35 -8.35
N ARG A 85 -14.47 32.86 -7.31
CA ARG A 85 -14.92 34.24 -7.19
C ARG A 85 -14.01 35.09 -6.31
N SER A 86 -12.95 34.53 -5.75
CA SER A 86 -11.96 35.30 -4.99
C SER A 86 -11.08 36.11 -5.95
N GLU A 87 -10.40 37.11 -5.39
CA GLU A 87 -9.44 37.91 -6.13
C GLU A 87 -8.21 37.06 -6.49
N ASN A 88 -7.76 37.18 -7.74
CA ASN A 88 -6.54 36.55 -8.22
C ASN A 88 -5.34 37.42 -7.82
N PRO A 89 -4.47 36.96 -6.89
CA PRO A 89 -3.34 37.74 -6.39
C PRO A 89 -2.25 38.00 -7.42
N TYR A 90 -2.32 37.41 -8.61
CA TYR A 90 -1.33 37.55 -9.68
C TYR A 90 -1.86 38.28 -10.92
N ALA A 91 -3.09 38.80 -10.88
CA ALA A 91 -3.69 39.50 -12.01
C ALA A 91 -3.56 41.02 -11.82
N GLU A 92 -3.04 41.67 -12.85
CA GLU A 92 -2.88 43.13 -12.92
C GLU A 92 -4.10 43.76 -13.60
N GLY A 93 -4.73 44.75 -12.95
CA GLY A 93 -5.86 45.51 -13.49
C GLY A 93 -7.22 44.79 -13.37
N ALA A 94 -8.21 45.22 -14.18
CA ALA A 94 -9.63 44.82 -14.07
C ALA A 94 -9.93 43.31 -14.31
N THR A 95 -8.89 42.50 -14.54
CA THR A 95 -8.96 41.03 -14.70
C THR A 95 -8.70 40.27 -13.39
N SER A 96 -8.48 40.98 -12.27
CA SER A 96 -8.22 40.35 -10.96
C SER A 96 -9.39 39.54 -10.41
N ARG A 97 -10.60 39.73 -10.94
CA ARG A 97 -11.79 39.00 -10.53
C ARG A 97 -12.72 38.74 -11.71
N VAL A 98 -13.54 37.69 -11.62
CA VAL A 98 -14.68 37.52 -12.53
C VAL A 98 -15.57 38.76 -12.43
N ALA A 99 -15.79 39.44 -13.55
CA ALA A 99 -16.63 40.62 -13.61
C ALA A 99 -18.02 40.29 -13.03
N PRO A 100 -18.52 41.07 -12.06
CA PRO A 100 -19.86 40.85 -11.56
C PRO A 100 -20.83 41.04 -12.73
N VAL A 101 -21.77 40.12 -12.89
CA VAL A 101 -22.91 40.34 -13.78
C VAL A 101 -23.69 41.50 -13.19
N LEU A 102 -23.53 42.70 -13.75
CA LEU A 102 -24.41 43.83 -13.49
C LEU A 102 -25.77 43.52 -14.12
N ALA A 103 -26.58 42.74 -13.42
CA ALA A 103 -27.98 42.60 -13.75
C ALA A 103 -28.64 43.96 -13.49
N SER A 104 -29.07 44.66 -14.54
CA SER A 104 -29.90 45.85 -14.37
C SER A 104 -31.11 45.49 -13.52
N GLY A 105 -31.42 46.26 -12.47
CA GLY A 105 -32.65 46.08 -11.68
C GLY A 105 -33.94 46.36 -12.47
N VAL A 106 -33.80 46.80 -13.72
CA VAL A 106 -34.90 47.00 -14.66
C VAL A 106 -35.37 45.64 -15.17
N ASP A 107 -36.66 45.36 -15.00
CA ASP A 107 -37.28 44.14 -15.50
C ASP A 107 -37.02 43.96 -17.01
N ARG A 108 -36.71 42.73 -17.41
CA ARG A 108 -36.35 42.43 -18.80
C ARG A 108 -37.54 42.66 -19.74
N ALA A 109 -38.78 42.51 -19.25
CA ALA A 109 -39.95 42.78 -20.07
C ALA A 109 -40.09 44.28 -20.35
N THR A 110 -39.79 45.15 -19.37
CA THR A 110 -39.82 46.61 -19.57
C THR A 110 -38.73 47.08 -20.54
N VAL A 111 -37.51 46.52 -20.46
CA VAL A 111 -36.45 46.79 -21.45
C VAL A 111 -36.88 46.41 -22.86
N ARG A 112 -37.52 45.23 -23.02
CA ARG A 112 -38.02 44.78 -24.32
C ARG A 112 -39.20 45.61 -24.82
N ALA A 113 -40.05 46.11 -23.93
CA ALA A 113 -41.14 47.00 -24.30
C ALA A 113 -40.61 48.35 -24.80
N ALA A 114 -39.67 48.95 -24.05
CA ALA A 114 -39.00 50.20 -24.43
C ALA A 114 -38.25 50.07 -25.77
N ALA A 115 -37.52 48.97 -25.97
CA ALA A 115 -36.83 48.70 -27.23
C ALA A 115 -37.79 48.59 -28.43
N ARG A 116 -38.97 47.99 -28.24
CA ARG A 116 -39.99 47.89 -29.29
C ARG A 116 -40.68 49.23 -29.57
N ALA A 117 -40.91 50.05 -28.55
CA ALA A 117 -41.45 51.40 -28.71
C ALA A 117 -40.47 52.29 -29.49
N ALA A 118 -39.19 52.28 -29.11
CA ALA A 118 -38.14 52.99 -29.83
C ALA A 118 -38.01 52.55 -31.29
N ALA A 119 -38.09 51.23 -31.56
CA ALA A 119 -38.05 50.70 -32.92
C ALA A 119 -39.26 51.11 -33.80
N ARG A 120 -40.38 51.52 -33.19
CA ARG A 120 -41.58 52.02 -33.87
C ARG A 120 -41.59 53.55 -34.04
N GLY A 121 -40.56 54.25 -33.55
CA GLY A 121 -40.42 55.70 -33.68
C GLY A 121 -41.09 56.50 -32.57
N ASP A 122 -41.60 55.85 -31.52
CA ASP A 122 -42.09 56.56 -30.34
C ASP A 122 -40.89 57.05 -29.53
N ALA A 123 -40.68 58.36 -29.48
CA ALA A 123 -39.65 58.96 -28.64
C ALA A 123 -39.97 58.64 -27.17
N LEU A 124 -39.06 57.93 -26.50
CA LEU A 124 -39.16 57.68 -25.07
C LEU A 124 -39.09 59.03 -24.33
N PRO A 125 -39.97 59.31 -23.35
CA PRO A 125 -39.83 60.49 -22.52
C PRO A 125 -38.48 60.41 -21.80
N LEU A 126 -37.63 61.42 -22.04
CA LEU A 126 -36.37 61.63 -21.33
C LEU A 126 -36.63 62.03 -19.87
#